data_AF-A0A5C7NXH8-F1
#
_entry.id   AF-A0A5C7NXH8-F1
#
_cell.length_a   1.000
_cell.length_b   1.000
_cell.length_c   1.000
_cell.angle_alpha   90.00
_cell.angle_beta   90.00
_cell.angle_gamma   90.00
#
_symmetry.space_group_name_H-M   'P 1'
#
loop_
_entity.id
_entity.type
_entity.pdbx_description
1 polymer ?
#
loop_
_entity_poly.entity_id
_entity_poly.type
_entity_poly.pdbx_seq_one_letter_code
_entity_poly.pdbx_strand_id
1 'polypeptide(L)'
;MKTESVEFLARIAHQATDTAHSRAVGDDRIFIRGLRVDALIGVYEYERQQRQPLLMDLELELDGARCCYTDELGDAVDYAAVVAAVHRLALFNRRLLLEAFAQDVADTLISDFTLNGAVVSVSKPGILDGTDQVGVSIHRRARGLARTD
;
A
#
# COMPACT_ATOMS: atom_id res chain seq x y z
N MET A 1 42.63 -15.87 21.36
CA MET A 1 42.24 -14.56 21.94
C MET A 1 42.34 -13.39 20.95
N LYS A 2 42.15 -13.58 19.62
CA LYS A 2 42.07 -12.46 18.65
C LYS A 2 40.78 -12.45 17.81
N THR A 3 39.98 -13.51 17.85
CA THR A 3 38.80 -13.69 16.99
C THR A 3 37.55 -13.00 17.54
N GLU A 4 37.34 -13.04 18.86
CA GLU A 4 36.15 -12.40 19.50
C GLU A 4 36.15 -10.88 19.36
N SER A 5 37.33 -10.25 19.27
CA SER A 5 37.45 -8.79 19.15
C SER A 5 37.07 -8.27 17.75
N VAL A 6 37.23 -9.09 16.70
CA VAL A 6 36.88 -8.70 15.32
C VAL A 6 35.38 -8.87 15.08
N GLU A 7 34.77 -9.93 15.61
CA GLU A 7 33.31 -10.10 15.57
C GLU A 7 32.57 -9.06 16.42
N PHE A 8 33.14 -8.66 17.56
CA PHE A 8 32.59 -7.59 18.39
C PHE A 8 32.61 -6.23 17.67
N LEU A 9 33.72 -5.89 16.99
CA LEU A 9 33.81 -4.68 16.19
C LEU A 9 32.91 -4.74 14.94
N ALA A 10 32.75 -5.92 14.31
CA ALA A 10 31.80 -6.10 13.21
C ALA A 10 30.34 -5.97 13.68
N ARG A 11 29.98 -6.46 14.86
CA ARG A 11 28.66 -6.25 15.49
C ARG A 11 28.42 -4.79 15.85
N ILE A 12 29.42 -4.09 16.37
CA ILE A 12 29.34 -2.64 16.62
C ILE A 12 29.22 -1.86 15.31
N ALA A 13 29.94 -2.24 14.25
CA ALA A 13 29.80 -1.61 12.94
C ALA A 13 28.40 -1.86 12.36
N HIS A 14 27.86 -3.07 12.50
CA HIS A 14 26.50 -3.41 12.06
C HIS A 14 25.42 -2.68 12.89
N GLN A 15 25.59 -2.58 14.21
CA GLN A 15 24.71 -1.79 15.10
C GLN A 15 24.84 -0.27 14.87
N ALA A 16 26.03 0.23 14.54
CA ALA A 16 26.27 1.63 14.23
C ALA A 16 25.68 2.03 12.86
N THR A 17 25.70 1.12 11.87
CA THR A 17 24.99 1.33 10.60
C THR A 17 23.47 1.30 10.77
N ASP A 18 22.96 0.55 11.76
CA ASP A 18 21.53 0.49 12.08
C ASP A 18 21.03 1.78 12.78
N THR A 19 21.89 2.40 13.60
CA THR A 19 21.52 3.57 14.40
C THR A 19 21.61 4.89 13.62
N ALA A 20 22.38 4.93 12.53
CA ALA A 20 22.60 6.14 11.73
C ALA A 20 21.59 6.36 10.58
N HIS A 21 20.89 5.32 10.12
CA HIS A 21 19.84 5.43 9.10
C HIS A 21 18.45 5.76 9.68
N SER A 22 18.33 5.85 11.01
CA SER A 22 17.11 6.21 11.75
C SER A 22 16.89 7.73 11.86
N ARG A 23 17.26 8.53 10.85
CA ARG A 23 16.98 9.97 10.86
C ARG A 23 15.99 10.36 9.77
N ALA A 24 14.78 10.68 10.26
CA ALA A 24 13.54 10.98 9.58
C ALA A 24 12.94 9.80 8.82
N VAL A 25 12.09 9.02 9.51
CA VAL A 25 10.96 8.33 8.87
C VAL A 25 10.07 9.44 8.32
N GLY A 26 10.45 9.96 7.14
CA GLY A 26 9.70 10.97 6.43
C GLY A 26 8.39 10.38 5.94
N ASP A 27 7.46 11.24 5.54
CA ASP A 27 6.24 10.88 4.83
C ASP A 27 6.53 10.28 3.42
N ASP A 28 7.54 9.42 3.31
CA ASP A 28 7.95 8.75 2.08
C ASP A 28 6.82 7.81 1.64
N ARG A 29 6.40 7.99 0.39
CA ARG A 29 5.26 7.30 -0.18
C ARG A 29 5.60 6.79 -1.57
N ILE A 30 5.22 5.55 -1.85
CA ILE A 30 5.06 5.10 -3.24
C ILE A 30 3.67 5.52 -3.69
N PHE A 31 3.57 6.14 -4.87
CA PHE A 31 2.28 6.45 -5.48
C PHE A 31 2.03 5.64 -6.74
N ILE A 32 0.79 5.21 -6.92
CA ILE A 32 0.28 4.59 -8.14
C ILE A 32 -0.93 5.41 -8.56
N ARG A 33 -0.95 5.92 -9.80
CA ARG A 33 -2.02 6.79 -10.32
C ARG A 33 -2.69 6.16 -11.53
N GLY A 34 -4.00 6.33 -11.63
CA GLY A 34 -4.79 5.91 -12.77
C GLY A 34 -4.81 4.40 -13.00
N LEU A 35 -4.67 3.60 -11.94
CA LEU A 35 -4.77 2.15 -12.03
C LEU A 35 -6.21 1.77 -12.41
N ARG A 36 -6.38 1.20 -13.60
CA ARG A 36 -7.68 0.73 -14.07
C ARG A 36 -7.88 -0.73 -13.68
N VAL A 37 -8.98 -1.02 -13.01
CA VAL A 37 -9.39 -2.39 -12.66
C VAL A 37 -10.84 -2.64 -13.04
N ASP A 38 -11.17 -3.87 -13.43
CA ASP A 38 -12.55 -4.26 -13.69
C ASP A 38 -13.12 -4.99 -12.48
N ALA A 39 -14.17 -4.43 -11.87
CA ALA A 39 -14.80 -4.97 -10.67
C ALA A 39 -16.31 -5.09 -10.85
N LEU A 40 -16.90 -6.12 -10.20
CA LEU A 40 -18.34 -6.21 -10.05
C LEU A 40 -18.75 -5.38 -8.82
N ILE A 41 -19.27 -4.18 -9.01
CA ILE A 41 -19.55 -3.23 -7.94
C ILE A 41 -20.76 -2.36 -8.29
N GLY A 42 -21.54 -1.99 -7.28
CA GLY A 42 -22.84 -1.34 -7.46
C GLY A 42 -23.93 -2.00 -6.64
N VAL A 43 -25.00 -1.25 -6.42
CA VAL A 43 -26.16 -1.63 -5.60
C VAL A 43 -27.27 -2.20 -6.49
N TYR A 44 -27.41 -1.70 -7.72
CA TYR A 44 -28.49 -2.09 -8.61
C TYR A 44 -28.19 -3.42 -9.32
N GLU A 45 -29.22 -4.22 -9.59
CA GLU A 45 -29.05 -5.54 -10.23
C GLU A 45 -28.30 -5.49 -11.57
N TYR A 46 -28.55 -4.46 -12.40
CA TYR A 46 -27.86 -4.31 -13.68
C TYR A 46 -26.34 -4.11 -13.51
N GLU A 47 -25.90 -3.47 -12.43
CA GLU A 47 -24.47 -3.31 -12.11
C GLU A 47 -23.82 -4.64 -11.69
N ARG A 48 -24.64 -5.62 -11.30
CA ARG A 48 -24.21 -6.96 -10.87
C ARG A 48 -24.18 -7.97 -12.01
N GLN A 49 -24.51 -7.58 -13.24
CA GLN A 49 -24.47 -8.45 -14.41
C GLN A 49 -23.13 -8.41 -15.15
N GLN A 50 -22.41 -7.29 -15.07
CA GLN A 50 -21.15 -7.08 -15.79
C GLN A 50 -20.15 -6.31 -14.94
N ARG A 51 -18.87 -6.67 -15.08
CA ARG A 51 -17.79 -5.91 -14.45
C ARG A 51 -17.66 -4.56 -15.13
N GLN A 52 -17.38 -3.56 -14.31
CA GLN A 52 -17.26 -2.17 -14.75
C GLN A 52 -15.87 -1.66 -14.37
N PRO A 53 -15.32 -0.74 -15.18
CA PRO A 53 -14.02 -0.16 -14.89
C PRO A 53 -14.13 0.76 -13.67
N LEU A 54 -13.18 0.58 -12.75
CA LEU A 54 -12.86 1.51 -11.70
C LEU A 54 -11.49 2.13 -11.99
N LEU A 55 -11.34 3.39 -11.62
CA LEU A 55 -10.05 4.08 -11.62
C LEU A 55 -9.58 4.25 -10.18
N MET A 56 -8.35 3.83 -9.91
CA MET A 56 -7.77 3.82 -8.57
C MET A 56 -6.46 4.59 -8.52
N ASP A 57 -6.31 5.34 -7.43
CA ASP A 57 -5.05 5.94 -7.02
C ASP A 57 -4.67 5.40 -5.63
N LEU A 58 -3.40 5.07 -5.46
CA LEU A 58 -2.85 4.52 -4.22
C LEU A 58 -1.66 5.36 -3.79
N GLU A 59 -1.58 5.66 -2.49
CA GLU A 59 -0.37 6.15 -1.83
C GLU A 59 -0.04 5.20 -0.69
N LEU A 60 1.18 4.64 -0.69
CA LEU A 60 1.64 3.63 0.26
C LEU A 60 2.66 4.28 1.18
N GLU A 61 2.31 4.48 2.45
CA GLU A 61 3.21 5.04 3.46
C GLU A 61 4.22 3.97 3.88
N LEU A 62 5.52 4.21 3.63
CA LEU A 62 6.57 3.24 3.87
C LEU A 62 7.00 3.20 5.35
N ASP A 63 7.48 2.05 5.82
CA ASP A 63 8.05 1.89 7.18
C ASP A 63 9.53 2.29 7.28
N GLY A 64 10.17 2.55 6.14
CA GLY A 64 11.52 3.06 6.13
C GLY A 64 12.02 3.35 4.73
N ALA A 65 13.19 3.96 4.66
CA ALA A 65 13.84 4.38 3.42
C ALA A 65 15.07 3.50 3.10
N ARG A 66 15.13 2.25 3.56
CA ARG A 66 16.32 1.40 3.43
C ARG A 66 16.72 1.20 1.96
N CYS A 67 15.73 0.94 1.09
CA CYS A 67 15.96 0.82 -0.35
C CYS A 67 16.60 2.06 -0.98
N CYS A 68 16.40 3.26 -0.43
CA CYS A 68 17.02 4.50 -0.92
C CYS A 68 18.55 4.49 -0.76
N TYR A 69 19.08 3.64 0.12
CA TYR A 69 20.51 3.52 0.39
C TYR A 69 21.10 2.22 -0.15
N THR A 70 20.32 1.13 -0.15
CA THR A 70 20.79 -0.19 -0.58
C THR A 70 20.62 -0.43 -2.08
N ASP A 71 19.66 0.26 -2.73
CA ASP A 71 19.28 0.01 -4.13
C ASP A 71 18.89 -1.47 -4.40
N GLU A 72 18.43 -2.17 -3.36
CA GLU A 72 17.98 -3.56 -3.44
C GLU A 72 16.45 -3.65 -3.41
N LEU A 73 15.86 -4.38 -4.37
CA LEU A 73 14.42 -4.61 -4.41
C LEU A 73 13.89 -5.32 -3.15
N GLY A 74 14.72 -6.16 -2.51
CA GLY A 74 14.35 -6.86 -1.27
C GLY A 74 14.12 -5.92 -0.07
N ASP A 75 14.64 -4.70 -0.14
CA ASP A 75 14.42 -3.65 0.85
C ASP A 75 13.32 -2.66 0.45
N ALA A 76 12.68 -2.87 -0.70
CA ALA A 76 11.64 -2.02 -1.26
C ALA A 76 10.29 -2.73 -1.29
N VAL A 77 9.21 -1.94 -1.35
CA VAL A 77 7.88 -2.46 -1.66
C VAL A 77 7.78 -2.70 -3.17
N ASP A 78 7.53 -3.94 -3.57
CA ASP A 78 7.29 -4.30 -4.97
C ASP A 78 5.92 -3.80 -5.44
N TYR A 79 5.91 -2.66 -6.13
CA TYR A 79 4.69 -2.06 -6.67
C TYR A 79 4.03 -2.88 -7.79
N ALA A 80 4.76 -3.78 -8.47
CA ALA A 80 4.16 -4.70 -9.43
C ALA A 80 3.32 -5.76 -8.69
N ALA A 81 3.83 -6.26 -7.56
CA ALA A 81 3.08 -7.15 -6.68
C ALA A 81 1.86 -6.44 -6.05
N VAL A 82 1.98 -5.16 -5.68
CA VAL A 82 0.85 -4.34 -5.22
C VAL A 82 -0.25 -4.26 -6.28
N VAL A 83 0.10 -3.88 -7.52
CA VAL A 83 -0.86 -3.79 -8.62
C VAL A 83 -1.54 -5.14 -8.87
N ALA A 84 -0.78 -6.24 -8.87
CA ALA A 84 -1.33 -7.58 -9.03
C ALA A 84 -2.32 -7.95 -7.90
N ALA A 85 -2.01 -7.58 -6.65
CA ALA A 85 -2.91 -7.79 -5.52
C ALA A 85 -4.22 -7.01 -5.67
N VAL A 86 -4.16 -5.75 -6.10
CA VAL A 86 -5.36 -4.91 -6.33
C VAL A 86 -6.21 -5.44 -7.48
N HIS A 87 -5.59 -5.87 -8.59
CA HIS A 87 -6.32 -6.54 -9.67
C HIS A 87 -7.05 -7.81 -9.18
N ARG A 88 -6.38 -8.63 -8.36
CA ARG A 88 -6.97 -9.85 -7.79
C ARG A 88 -8.16 -9.51 -6.89
N LEU A 89 -8.04 -8.50 -6.03
CA LEU A 89 -9.15 -8.04 -5.19
C LEU A 89 -10.33 -7.55 -6.03
N ALA A 90 -10.09 -6.75 -7.06
CA ALA A 90 -11.14 -6.28 -7.97
C ALA A 90 -11.84 -7.44 -8.70
N LEU A 91 -11.06 -8.42 -9.16
CA LEU A 91 -11.56 -9.60 -9.88
C LEU A 91 -12.53 -10.42 -9.04
N PHE A 92 -12.22 -10.62 -7.77
CA PHE A 92 -12.99 -11.42 -6.82
C PHE A 92 -13.88 -10.58 -5.90
N ASN A 93 -13.99 -9.27 -6.15
CA ASN A 93 -14.74 -8.35 -5.32
C ASN A 93 -16.21 -8.80 -5.17
N ARG A 94 -16.68 -8.78 -3.93
CA ARG A 94 -18.10 -9.04 -3.60
C ARG A 94 -18.80 -7.83 -3.00
N ARG A 95 -18.08 -6.71 -2.81
CA ARG A 95 -18.64 -5.50 -2.23
C ARG A 95 -19.65 -4.84 -3.17
N LEU A 96 -20.63 -4.18 -2.57
CA LEU A 96 -21.61 -3.36 -3.27
C LEU A 96 -21.12 -1.92 -3.40
N LEU A 97 -20.43 -1.41 -2.37
CA LEU A 97 -20.05 -0.01 -2.20
C LEU A 97 -18.56 0.20 -2.48
N LEU A 98 -18.22 1.37 -3.01
CA LEU A 98 -16.83 1.78 -3.25
C LEU A 98 -16.05 1.88 -1.93
N GLU A 99 -16.69 2.35 -0.86
CA GLU A 99 -16.13 2.52 0.48
C GLU A 99 -15.65 1.18 1.04
N ALA A 100 -16.48 0.14 0.92
CA ALA A 100 -16.16 -1.18 1.43
C ALA A 100 -15.06 -1.85 0.60
N PHE A 101 -15.05 -1.62 -0.72
CA PHE A 101 -13.97 -2.11 -1.58
C PHE A 101 -12.65 -1.40 -1.31
N ALA A 102 -12.67 -0.06 -1.16
CA ALA A 102 -11.50 0.72 -0.78
C ALA A 102 -10.93 0.27 0.58
N GLN A 103 -11.81 -0.06 1.54
CA GLN A 103 -11.41 -0.62 2.83
C GLN A 103 -10.68 -1.96 2.68
N ASP A 104 -11.23 -2.91 1.91
CA ASP A 104 -10.59 -4.20 1.66
C ASP A 104 -9.21 -4.04 1.01
N VAL A 105 -9.09 -3.11 0.05
CA VAL A 105 -7.81 -2.78 -0.58
C VAL A 105 -6.84 -2.22 0.44
N ALA A 106 -7.23 -1.21 1.23
CA ALA A 106 -6.34 -0.61 2.22
C ALA A 106 -5.84 -1.64 3.25
N ASP A 107 -6.73 -2.49 3.77
CA ASP A 107 -6.39 -3.52 4.75
C ASP A 107 -5.42 -4.56 4.15
N THR A 108 -5.68 -5.00 2.91
CA THR A 108 -4.79 -5.95 2.22
C THR A 108 -3.42 -5.35 1.97
N LEU A 109 -3.35 -4.10 1.48
CA LEU A 109 -2.09 -3.44 1.18
C LEU A 109 -1.24 -3.21 2.43
N ILE A 110 -1.87 -2.74 3.51
CA ILE A 110 -1.18 -2.52 4.79
C ILE A 110 -0.64 -3.84 5.36
N SER A 111 -1.44 -4.91 5.32
CA SER A 111 -1.07 -6.22 5.86
C SER A 111 0.00 -6.93 5.02
N ASP A 112 -0.22 -7.07 3.71
CA ASP A 112 0.62 -7.92 2.85
C ASP A 112 1.97 -7.27 2.53
N PHE A 113 2.05 -5.94 2.54
CA PHE A 113 3.26 -5.19 2.20
C PHE A 113 3.89 -4.47 3.40
N THR A 114 3.39 -4.72 4.62
CA THR A 114 3.94 -4.16 5.87
C THR A 114 4.08 -2.63 5.79
N LEU A 115 3.00 -1.95 5.41
CA LEU A 115 2.97 -0.49 5.26
C LEU A 115 2.58 0.19 6.57
N ASN A 116 3.07 1.41 6.79
CA ASN A 116 2.61 2.25 7.90
C ASN A 116 1.18 2.76 7.70
N GLY A 117 0.76 2.88 6.44
CA GLY A 117 -0.55 3.33 6.05
C GLY A 117 -0.74 3.32 4.55
N ALA A 118 -1.97 3.54 4.14
CA ALA A 118 -2.33 3.68 2.74
C ALA A 118 -3.46 4.70 2.56
N VAL A 119 -3.31 5.55 1.55
CA VAL A 119 -4.42 6.33 0.98
C VAL A 119 -4.90 5.58 -0.25
N VAL A 120 -6.19 5.23 -0.27
CA VAL A 120 -6.82 4.50 -1.37
C VAL A 120 -7.97 5.35 -1.90
N SER A 121 -7.85 5.77 -3.15
CA SER A 121 -8.93 6.43 -3.88
C SER A 121 -9.49 5.49 -4.94
N VAL A 122 -10.81 5.35 -4.97
CA VAL A 122 -11.52 4.50 -5.93
C VAL A 122 -12.65 5.33 -6.54
N SER A 123 -12.70 5.39 -7.86
CA SER A 123 -13.72 6.15 -8.57
C SER A 123 -14.32 5.35 -9.72
N LYS A 124 -15.58 5.67 -10.01
CA LYS A 124 -16.33 5.14 -11.13
C LYS A 124 -16.52 6.28 -12.14
N PRO A 125 -15.90 6.19 -13.34
CA PRO A 125 -16.03 7.22 -14.36
C PRO A 125 -17.43 7.20 -14.99
N GLY A 126 -17.93 8.38 -15.37
CA GLY A 126 -19.15 8.51 -16.19
C GLY A 126 -20.45 8.00 -15.55
N ILE A 127 -20.56 8.00 -14.22
CA ILE A 127 -21.79 7.55 -13.54
C ILE A 127 -22.84 8.66 -13.39
N LEU A 128 -22.43 9.93 -13.34
CA LEU A 128 -23.32 11.09 -13.25
C LEU A 128 -23.00 12.11 -14.34
N ASP A 129 -24.03 12.62 -14.99
CA ASP A 129 -23.93 13.67 -16.01
C ASP A 129 -23.20 14.91 -15.47
N GLY A 130 -22.28 15.46 -16.27
CA GLY A 130 -21.50 16.64 -15.90
C GLY A 130 -20.34 16.39 -14.93
N THR A 131 -20.00 15.12 -14.65
CA THR A 131 -18.81 14.75 -13.87
C THR A 131 -17.88 13.84 -14.67
N ASP A 132 -16.57 14.01 -14.51
CA ASP A 132 -15.59 13.06 -15.09
C ASP A 132 -15.67 11.71 -14.37
N GLN A 133 -15.70 11.75 -13.04
CA GLN A 133 -15.77 10.57 -12.19
C GLN A 133 -16.33 10.91 -10.81
N VAL A 134 -16.94 9.92 -10.16
CA VAL A 134 -17.38 9.99 -8.76
C VAL A 134 -16.72 8.86 -7.99
N GLY A 135 -16.23 9.14 -6.79
CA GLY A 135 -15.47 8.17 -6.02
C GLY A 135 -15.33 8.51 -4.55
N VAL A 136 -14.55 7.68 -3.88
CA VAL A 136 -14.22 7.79 -2.46
C VAL A 136 -12.71 7.79 -2.31
N SER A 137 -12.21 8.50 -1.31
CA SER A 137 -10.81 8.45 -0.89
C SER A 137 -10.76 8.20 0.60
N ILE A 138 -10.02 7.17 1.02
CA ILE A 138 -9.87 6.81 2.42
C ILE A 138 -8.39 6.75 2.78
N HIS A 139 -8.08 7.13 4.02
CA HIS A 139 -6.77 6.94 4.62
C HIS A 139 -6.90 5.93 5.77
N ARG A 140 -6.07 4.90 5.75
CA ARG A 140 -5.92 3.94 6.85
C ARG A 140 -4.46 3.87 7.26
N ARG A 141 -4.23 3.73 8.56
CA ARG A 141 -2.92 3.46 9.12
C ARG A 141 -2.90 2.06 9.72
N ALA A 142 -1.75 1.41 9.67
CA ALA A 142 -1.51 0.22 10.47
C ALA A 142 -1.88 0.57 11.92
N ARG A 143 -2.71 -0.25 12.56
CA ARG A 143 -2.91 -0.09 14.00
C ARG A 143 -1.56 -0.33 14.63
N GLY A 144 -1.04 0.68 15.33
CA GLY A 144 0.20 0.52 16.08
C GLY A 144 0.06 -0.74 16.94
N LEU A 145 0.94 -1.72 16.71
CA LEU A 145 1.44 -2.49 17.83
C LEU A 145 1.92 -1.42 18.80
N ALA A 146 1.18 -1.21 19.89
CA ALA A 146 1.67 -0.41 20.98
C ALA A 146 3.09 -0.92 21.22
N ARG A 147 4.09 -0.09 20.92
CA ARG A 147 5.44 -0.36 21.38
C ARG A 147 5.29 -0.26 22.89
N THR A 148 5.11 -1.39 23.54
CA THR A 148 5.13 -1.45 24.99
C THR A 148 6.56 -1.12 25.36
N ASP A 149 6.73 0.09 25.89
CA ASP A 149 7.96 0.60 26.47
C ASP A 149 8.57 -0.38 27.49
#